data_AF-A0A1I7VAL3-F1
#
_entry.id   AF-A0A1I7VAL3-F1
#
_cell.length_a   1.000
_cell.length_b   1.000
_cell.length_c   1.000
_cell.angle_alpha   90.00
_cell.angle_beta   90.00
_cell.angle_gamma   90.00
#
_symmetry.space_group_name_H-M   'P 1'
#
loop_
_entity.id
_entity.type
_entity.pdbx_description
1 polymer ?
#
loop_
_entity_poly.entity_id
_entity_poly.type
_entity_poly.pdbx_seq_one_letter_code
_entity_poly.pdbx_strand_id
1 'polypeptide(L)'
;MDFALELLRYSSEADETSLLSPFAVVSAMSVLYSGARGKTEREIGAAISAGQTKRTFENFMECTIKNIRNQLKRKNFTAHYSTKIYEEGNFLRSDFKDIANQQYAYDLAQIDFASFLQANGSEFNKWANREKNIGVGSTAHVISHYPVYLFNKLEFDAYWQYEFPPLNYLSSFHFAKSRKIDVAMMIRTAEFPYYEDRQMQIVSLPLKNSEMEMLIILPKEIFGLEDFEAELTGEKLFNYIDKLVVSGNVTVRMPKFTFKNKLYLTSALKKMGMRSMFERTADFSGISNKKSPTFIDVLNIAHIKINEKGINNKTSCISIDDVVAIGNGEQFIADHPFLYVIINNRETILWMGRFAPKKREMIVENLEKVVEIKEILKKKEK
;
A
#
# COMPACT_ATOMS: atom_id res chain seq x y z
N MET A 1 -6.16 10.96 -6.39
CA MET A 1 -6.30 9.53 -6.76
C MET A 1 -5.50 9.19 -8.00
N ASP A 2 -5.46 10.05 -9.04
CA ASP A 2 -4.64 9.81 -10.25
C ASP A 2 -3.18 9.52 -9.96
N PHE A 3 -2.56 10.31 -9.07
CA PHE A 3 -1.19 10.06 -8.63
C PHE A 3 -0.97 8.63 -8.13
N ALA A 4 -1.92 8.05 -7.39
CA ALA A 4 -1.81 6.69 -6.87
C ALA A 4 -1.85 5.65 -8.01
N LEU A 5 -2.77 5.83 -8.95
CA LEU A 5 -2.93 4.95 -10.11
C LEU A 5 -1.69 5.00 -11.01
N GLU A 6 -1.23 6.20 -11.37
CA GLU A 6 -0.03 6.38 -12.19
C GLU A 6 1.22 5.81 -11.50
N LEU A 7 1.37 6.07 -10.20
CA LEU A 7 2.50 5.53 -9.45
C LEU A 7 2.49 3.99 -9.46
N LEU A 8 1.33 3.35 -9.29
CA LEU A 8 1.20 1.90 -9.37
C LEU A 8 1.55 1.36 -10.77
N ARG A 9 0.99 1.97 -11.83
CA ARG A 9 1.27 1.62 -13.23
C ARG A 9 2.74 1.71 -13.59
N TYR A 10 3.42 2.76 -13.14
CA TYR A 10 4.79 3.02 -13.55
C TYR A 10 5.85 2.34 -12.66
N SER A 11 5.46 1.81 -11.50
CA SER A 11 6.40 1.20 -10.53
C SER A 11 6.38 -0.32 -10.50
N SER A 12 5.37 -0.98 -11.06
CA SER A 12 5.28 -2.44 -11.09
C SER A 12 4.41 -2.93 -12.24
N GLU A 13 4.70 -4.13 -12.74
CA GLU A 13 3.94 -4.77 -13.82
C GLU A 13 2.53 -5.15 -13.36
N ALA A 14 1.57 -5.16 -14.30
CA ALA A 14 0.16 -5.44 -14.00
C ALA A 14 -0.10 -6.89 -13.56
N ASP A 15 0.77 -7.82 -13.98
CA ASP A 15 0.66 -9.25 -13.68
C ASP A 15 1.41 -9.67 -12.40
N GLU A 16 1.90 -8.71 -11.61
CA GLU A 16 2.61 -8.94 -10.35
C GLU A 16 1.84 -8.43 -9.14
N THR A 17 1.81 -9.23 -8.07
CA THR A 17 1.43 -8.71 -6.76
C THR A 17 2.36 -7.56 -6.40
N SER A 18 1.79 -6.44 -5.97
CA SER A 18 2.51 -5.22 -5.70
C SER A 18 1.85 -4.47 -4.56
N LEU A 19 2.62 -3.68 -3.83
CA LEU A 19 2.12 -2.81 -2.78
C LEU A 19 2.99 -1.57 -2.70
N LEU A 20 2.35 -0.41 -2.60
CA LEU A 20 3.01 0.85 -2.32
C LEU A 20 2.11 1.79 -1.53
N SER A 21 2.71 2.88 -1.04
CA SER A 21 2.01 3.94 -0.32
C SER A 21 2.05 5.23 -1.13
N PRO A 22 1.02 5.55 -1.93
CA PRO A 22 0.96 6.82 -2.64
C PRO A 22 0.99 7.99 -1.66
N PHE A 23 0.29 7.85 -0.53
CA PHE A 23 0.27 8.85 0.53
C PHE A 23 1.68 9.16 1.06
N ALA A 24 2.51 8.13 1.31
CA ALA A 24 3.88 8.33 1.78
C ALA A 24 4.73 9.10 0.77
N VAL A 25 4.57 8.76 -0.51
CA VAL A 25 5.31 9.41 -1.60
C VAL A 25 4.87 10.85 -1.74
N VAL A 26 3.56 11.13 -1.81
CA VAL A 26 3.02 12.50 -1.89
C VAL A 26 3.43 13.33 -0.68
N SER A 27 3.38 12.76 0.52
CA SER A 27 3.83 13.43 1.75
C SER A 27 5.29 13.81 1.66
N ALA A 28 6.15 12.92 1.16
CA ALA A 28 7.57 13.24 1.06
C ALA A 28 7.84 14.26 -0.04
N MET A 29 7.13 14.15 -1.17
CA MET A 29 7.17 15.14 -2.23
C MET A 29 6.65 16.50 -1.78
N SER A 30 5.66 16.58 -0.88
CA SER A 30 5.17 17.87 -0.35
C SER A 30 6.24 18.61 0.44
N VAL A 31 7.07 17.87 1.19
CA VAL A 31 8.20 18.46 1.92
C VAL A 31 9.28 18.95 0.96
N LEU A 32 9.63 18.15 -0.05
CA LEU A 32 10.58 18.56 -1.08
C LEU A 32 10.07 19.75 -1.89
N TYR A 33 8.78 19.76 -2.21
CA TYR A 33 8.11 20.84 -2.91
C TYR A 33 8.25 22.17 -2.17
N SER A 34 8.16 22.17 -0.84
CA SER A 34 8.22 23.39 -0.02
C SER A 34 9.51 24.20 -0.21
N GLY A 35 10.66 23.54 -0.30
CA GLY A 35 11.94 24.21 -0.57
C GLY A 35 12.56 23.93 -1.94
N ALA A 36 11.83 23.28 -2.86
CA ALA A 36 12.17 23.30 -4.28
C ALA A 36 11.97 24.70 -4.87
N ARG A 37 12.74 25.04 -5.90
CA ARG A 37 12.61 26.29 -6.67
C ARG A 37 12.64 26.04 -8.17
N GLY A 38 12.24 27.05 -8.95
CA GLY A 38 12.40 27.09 -10.39
C GLY A 38 11.70 25.93 -11.12
N LYS A 39 12.44 25.23 -11.99
CA LYS A 39 11.91 24.08 -12.76
C LYS A 39 11.51 22.92 -11.84
N THR A 40 12.31 22.64 -10.81
CA THR A 40 12.07 21.53 -9.87
C THR A 40 10.79 21.71 -9.09
N GLU A 41 10.54 22.93 -8.62
CA GLU A 41 9.27 23.27 -7.97
C GLU A 41 8.07 23.06 -8.89
N ARG A 42 8.14 23.54 -10.14
CA ARG A 42 7.02 23.41 -11.09
C ARG A 42 6.71 21.96 -11.42
N GLU A 43 7.72 21.12 -11.64
CA GLU A 43 7.53 19.70 -11.97
C GLU A 43 6.92 18.93 -10.80
N ILE A 44 7.43 19.13 -9.57
CA ILE A 44 6.86 18.48 -8.38
C ILE A 44 5.43 18.96 -8.16
N GLY A 45 5.20 20.28 -8.18
CA GLY A 45 3.88 20.86 -7.97
C GLY A 45 2.85 20.36 -8.97
N ALA A 46 3.19 20.32 -10.27
CA ALA A 46 2.31 19.80 -11.31
C ALA A 46 1.89 18.34 -11.08
N ALA A 47 2.78 17.52 -10.53
CA ALA A 47 2.49 16.10 -10.26
C ALA A 47 1.60 15.87 -9.03
N ILE A 48 1.73 16.70 -7.98
CA ILE A 48 1.10 16.39 -6.67
C ILE A 48 0.02 17.38 -6.23
N SER A 49 0.01 18.63 -6.73
CA SER A 49 -0.86 19.68 -6.18
C SER A 49 -2.28 19.67 -6.74
N ALA A 50 -2.56 18.87 -7.76
CA ALA A 50 -3.84 18.86 -8.47
C ALA A 50 -4.28 20.27 -8.91
N GLY A 51 -3.32 21.08 -9.39
CA GLY A 51 -3.55 22.47 -9.84
C GLY A 51 -3.76 23.49 -8.72
N GLN A 52 -3.72 23.07 -7.44
CA GLN A 52 -3.82 23.99 -6.31
C GLN A 52 -2.54 24.82 -6.15
N THR A 53 -2.69 25.99 -5.54
CA THR A 53 -1.54 26.80 -5.15
C THR A 53 -0.66 26.05 -4.15
N LYS A 54 0.64 26.36 -4.15
CA LYS A 54 1.61 25.75 -3.25
C LYS A 54 1.19 25.81 -1.78
N ARG A 55 0.79 26.99 -1.32
CA ARG A 55 0.35 27.21 0.07
C ARG A 55 -0.90 26.42 0.41
N THR A 56 -1.89 26.37 -0.49
CA THR A 56 -3.11 25.59 -0.27
C THR A 56 -2.79 24.11 -0.13
N PHE A 57 -1.95 23.59 -1.02
CA PHE A 57 -1.52 22.20 -1.01
C PHE A 57 -0.70 21.85 0.25
N GLU A 58 0.26 22.70 0.64
CA GLU A 58 1.07 22.49 1.85
C GLU A 58 0.20 22.44 3.10
N ASN A 59 -0.74 23.38 3.27
CA ASN A 59 -1.67 23.38 4.39
C ASN A 59 -2.54 22.12 4.43
N PHE A 60 -3.03 21.68 3.27
CA PHE A 60 -3.81 20.45 3.16
C PHE A 60 -2.98 19.24 3.58
N MET A 61 -1.74 19.12 3.09
CA MET A 61 -0.85 18.00 3.40
C MET A 61 -0.45 17.99 4.87
N GLU A 62 -0.12 19.14 5.46
CA GLU A 62 0.19 19.23 6.89
C GLU A 62 -0.98 18.71 7.76
N CYS A 63 -2.20 19.15 7.46
CA CYS A 63 -3.39 18.69 8.16
C CYS A 63 -3.63 17.18 7.99
N THR A 64 -3.54 16.71 6.73
CA THR A 64 -3.80 15.32 6.36
C THR A 64 -2.79 14.37 7.01
N ILE A 65 -1.50 14.72 6.99
CA ILE A 65 -0.43 13.96 7.62
C ILE A 65 -0.60 13.91 9.13
N LYS A 66 -0.92 15.04 9.76
CA LYS A 66 -1.19 15.09 11.20
C LYS A 66 -2.38 14.21 11.57
N ASN A 67 -3.48 14.27 10.81
CA ASN A 67 -4.66 13.44 11.05
C ASN A 67 -4.33 11.95 10.96
N ILE A 68 -3.78 11.51 9.82
CA ILE A 68 -3.44 10.09 9.61
C ILE A 68 -2.47 9.59 10.67
N ARG A 69 -1.41 10.35 10.97
CA ARG A 69 -0.44 9.98 12.02
C ARG A 69 -1.12 9.80 13.38
N ASN A 70 -2.07 10.66 13.74
CA ASN A 70 -2.80 10.52 15.00
C ASN A 70 -3.67 9.27 15.03
N GLN A 71 -4.27 8.88 13.90
CA GLN A 71 -5.01 7.63 13.79
C GLN A 71 -4.09 6.41 13.91
N LEU A 72 -2.96 6.42 13.21
CA LEU A 72 -1.95 5.34 13.23
C LEU A 72 -1.31 5.15 14.61
N LYS A 73 -1.28 6.18 15.46
CA LYS A 73 -0.77 6.11 16.85
C LYS A 73 -1.75 5.48 17.84
N ARG A 74 -3.01 5.25 17.46
CA ARG A 74 -4.00 4.64 18.36
C ARG A 74 -3.52 3.25 18.79
N LYS A 75 -3.70 2.90 20.06
CA LYS A 75 -3.26 1.59 20.57
C LYS A 75 -3.92 0.47 19.77
N ASN A 76 -3.14 -0.56 19.43
CA ASN A 76 -3.56 -1.73 18.64
C ASN A 76 -3.96 -1.41 17.19
N PHE A 77 -3.48 -0.30 16.63
CA PHE A 77 -3.59 -0.05 15.19
C PHE A 77 -2.69 -1.00 14.41
N THR A 78 -3.11 -1.33 13.20
CA THR A 78 -2.59 -2.45 12.42
C THR A 78 -1.67 -2.06 11.28
N ALA A 79 -1.49 -0.77 11.15
CA ALA A 79 -0.69 -0.11 10.15
C ALA A 79 0.45 0.65 10.83
N HIS A 80 1.68 0.39 10.38
CA HIS A 80 2.84 1.17 10.73
C HIS A 80 3.41 1.80 9.47
N TYR A 81 3.64 3.10 9.56
CA TYR A 81 4.21 3.90 8.49
C TYR A 81 5.39 4.69 9.06
N SER A 82 6.54 4.58 8.39
CA SER A 82 7.73 5.36 8.71
C SER A 82 8.36 5.86 7.43
N THR A 83 8.90 7.08 7.47
CA THR A 83 9.67 7.64 6.38
C THR A 83 10.94 8.22 6.94
N LYS A 84 12.05 7.81 6.34
CA LYS A 84 13.39 8.20 6.76
C LYS A 84 14.09 8.90 5.61
N ILE A 85 14.65 10.08 5.90
CA ILE A 85 15.47 10.84 4.98
C ILE A 85 16.92 10.68 5.44
N TYR A 86 17.74 10.11 4.57
CA TYR A 86 19.18 10.01 4.80
C TYR A 86 19.91 11.08 3.98
N GLU A 87 20.85 11.77 4.61
CA GLU A 87 21.70 12.78 3.95
C GLU A 87 23.19 12.48 4.15
N GLU A 88 24.00 12.76 3.13
CA GLU A 88 25.46 12.71 3.20
C GLU A 88 26.07 14.08 3.53
N GLY A 89 26.84 14.19 4.63
CA GLY A 89 27.64 15.40 4.86
C GLY A 89 26.86 16.66 5.29
N ASN A 90 25.66 16.48 5.87
CA ASN A 90 24.95 17.51 6.66
C ASN A 90 24.70 18.84 5.90
N PHE A 91 24.14 18.77 4.70
CA PHE A 91 23.88 19.96 3.88
C PHE A 91 22.43 20.45 3.94
N LEU A 92 21.52 19.69 4.56
CA LEU A 92 20.17 20.14 4.81
C LEU A 92 20.16 21.27 5.85
N ARG A 93 19.38 22.32 5.57
CA ARG A 93 19.25 23.48 6.44
C ARG A 93 18.54 23.10 7.75
N SER A 94 18.85 23.77 8.84
CA SER A 94 18.23 23.51 10.15
C SER A 94 16.72 23.76 10.16
N ASP A 95 16.27 24.84 9.51
CA ASP A 95 14.85 25.18 9.35
C ASP A 95 14.08 24.07 8.61
N PHE A 96 14.68 23.50 7.56
CA PHE A 96 14.12 22.33 6.88
C PHE A 96 14.05 21.10 7.78
N LYS A 97 15.10 20.83 8.56
CA LYS A 97 15.12 19.71 9.50
C LYS A 97 14.02 19.83 10.55
N ASP A 98 13.77 21.04 11.04
CA ASP A 98 12.71 21.32 11.99
C ASP A 98 11.33 21.08 11.37
N ILE A 99 11.09 21.58 10.16
CA ILE A 99 9.86 21.34 9.39
C ILE A 99 9.64 19.83 9.17
N ALA A 100 10.63 19.13 8.64
CA ALA A 100 10.54 17.71 8.33
C ALA A 100 10.28 16.85 9.58
N ASN A 101 10.91 17.15 10.72
CA ASN A 101 10.71 16.41 11.97
C ASN A 101 9.40 16.79 12.69
N GLN A 102 9.04 18.07 12.75
CA GLN A 102 7.93 18.53 13.58
C GLN A 102 6.59 18.47 12.85
N GLN A 103 6.55 18.93 11.60
CA GLN A 103 5.32 19.02 10.82
C GLN A 103 5.01 17.71 10.08
N TYR A 104 6.04 17.11 9.48
CA TYR A 104 5.89 15.93 8.63
C TYR A 104 6.34 14.63 9.29
N ALA A 105 7.01 14.73 10.43
CA ALA A 105 7.51 13.65 11.25
C ALA A 105 8.32 12.59 10.51
N TYR A 106 9.20 13.06 9.63
CA TYR A 106 10.24 12.26 9.02
C TYR A 106 11.41 12.09 9.95
N ASP A 107 11.91 10.86 10.04
CA ASP A 107 13.15 10.58 10.74
C ASP A 107 14.30 11.05 9.85
N LEU A 108 15.00 12.10 10.26
CA LEU A 108 16.22 12.57 9.58
C LEU A 108 17.44 11.86 10.14
N ALA A 109 18.27 11.31 9.27
CA ALA A 109 19.52 10.68 9.66
C ALA A 109 20.68 11.13 8.76
N GLN A 110 21.76 11.55 9.41
CA GLN A 110 23.02 11.74 8.71
C GLN A 110 23.70 10.39 8.56
N ILE A 111 24.30 10.17 7.39
CA ILE A 111 25.03 8.95 7.10
C ILE A 111 26.37 9.28 6.47
N ASP A 112 27.40 8.52 6.85
CA ASP A 112 28.64 8.43 6.08
C ASP A 112 28.50 7.25 5.12
N PHE A 113 28.38 7.53 3.82
CA PHE A 113 28.14 6.47 2.84
C PHE A 113 29.31 5.52 2.69
N ALA A 114 30.55 5.98 2.91
CA ALA A 114 31.71 5.10 2.88
C ALA A 114 31.61 4.04 3.99
N SER A 115 31.37 4.45 5.23
CA SER A 115 31.15 3.54 6.36
C SER A 115 29.89 2.69 6.18
N PHE A 116 28.82 3.26 5.62
CA PHE A 116 27.58 2.52 5.38
C PHE A 116 27.76 1.37 4.37
N LEU A 117 28.46 1.64 3.25
CA LEU A 117 28.77 0.64 2.24
C LEU A 117 29.69 -0.45 2.81
N GLN A 118 30.73 -0.06 3.57
CA GLN A 118 31.60 -1.01 4.28
C GLN A 118 30.83 -1.90 5.26
N ALA A 119 29.84 -1.33 5.96
CA ALA A 119 28.97 -2.05 6.88
C ALA A 119 27.80 -2.78 6.18
N ASN A 120 27.82 -2.91 4.85
CA ASN A 120 26.76 -3.52 4.03
C ASN A 120 25.34 -3.01 4.36
N GLY A 121 25.24 -1.74 4.74
CA GLY A 121 23.99 -1.10 5.12
C GLY A 121 23.33 -1.65 6.37
N SER A 122 24.10 -2.20 7.32
CA SER A 122 23.57 -2.84 8.53
C SER A 122 22.59 -1.97 9.34
N GLU A 123 22.82 -0.66 9.47
CA GLU A 123 21.90 0.24 10.17
C GLU A 123 20.56 0.38 9.43
N PHE A 124 20.61 0.54 8.10
CA PHE A 124 19.41 0.56 7.28
C PHE A 124 18.66 -0.78 7.37
N ASN A 125 19.37 -1.90 7.29
CA ASN A 125 18.75 -3.22 7.41
C ASN A 125 18.14 -3.43 8.80
N LYS A 126 18.74 -2.91 9.87
CA LYS A 126 18.15 -2.92 11.22
C LYS A 126 16.85 -2.12 11.27
N TRP A 127 16.83 -0.92 10.68
CA TRP A 127 15.61 -0.10 10.59
C TRP A 127 14.53 -0.77 9.71
N ALA A 128 14.93 -1.24 8.53
CA ALA A 128 14.03 -1.84 7.56
C ALA A 128 13.43 -3.16 8.06
N ASN A 129 14.18 -3.94 8.84
CA ASN A 129 13.71 -5.18 9.47
C ASN A 129 13.24 -5.00 10.93
N ARG A 130 13.12 -3.76 11.42
CA ARG A 130 12.56 -3.48 12.74
C ARG A 130 11.11 -3.99 12.78
N GLU A 131 10.72 -4.65 13.87
CA GLU A 131 9.40 -5.27 14.10
C GLU A 131 9.10 -6.50 13.23
N LYS A 132 9.26 -6.42 11.92
CA LYS A 132 9.13 -7.56 11.02
C LYS A 132 10.36 -7.70 10.15
N ASN A 133 10.85 -8.93 10.03
CA ASN A 133 11.91 -9.25 9.09
C ASN A 133 11.32 -9.18 7.67
N ILE A 134 11.34 -7.98 7.08
CA ILE A 134 10.89 -7.76 5.70
C ILE A 134 11.87 -8.44 4.71
N GLY A 135 12.99 -8.99 5.20
CA GLY A 135 13.92 -9.74 4.36
C GLY A 135 14.53 -8.80 3.34
N VAL A 136 14.87 -7.60 3.79
CA VAL A 136 15.50 -6.60 2.94
C VAL A 136 16.92 -7.10 2.68
N GLY A 137 17.09 -7.98 1.69
CA GLY A 137 18.40 -8.45 1.21
C GLY A 137 19.33 -7.27 0.90
N SER A 138 20.64 -7.53 0.80
CA SER A 138 21.70 -6.51 0.76
C SER A 138 21.29 -5.27 -0.05
N THR A 139 21.01 -4.17 0.67
CA THR A 139 20.77 -2.86 0.06
C THR A 139 22.05 -2.22 -0.46
N ALA A 140 23.15 -2.97 -0.48
CA ALA A 140 24.45 -2.56 -0.97
C ALA A 140 24.42 -2.01 -2.41
N HIS A 141 23.49 -2.47 -3.26
CA HIS A 141 23.35 -1.93 -4.62
C HIS A 141 22.75 -0.52 -4.69
N VAL A 142 22.14 -0.01 -3.60
CA VAL A 142 21.34 1.22 -3.63
C VAL A 142 22.19 2.49 -3.44
N ILE A 143 23.42 2.40 -2.92
CA ILE A 143 23.86 3.46 -1.99
C ILE A 143 25.09 4.29 -2.42
N SER A 144 25.66 4.10 -3.63
CA SER A 144 26.90 4.81 -3.98
C SER A 144 26.78 6.08 -4.81
N HIS A 145 25.58 6.62 -5.09
CA HIS A 145 25.47 7.75 -6.04
C HIS A 145 24.68 8.96 -5.55
N TYR A 146 23.63 8.82 -4.73
CA TYR A 146 22.75 9.94 -4.39
C TYR A 146 23.16 10.63 -3.07
N PRO A 147 23.11 11.96 -2.96
CA PRO A 147 23.39 12.68 -1.71
C PRO A 147 22.23 12.68 -0.70
N VAL A 148 20.99 12.44 -1.15
CA VAL A 148 19.82 12.20 -0.28
C VAL A 148 19.09 10.94 -0.71
N TYR A 149 18.60 10.17 0.27
CA TYR A 149 17.71 9.04 0.04
C TYR A 149 16.45 9.17 0.87
N LEU A 150 15.32 8.88 0.24
CA LEU A 150 14.02 8.82 0.87
C LEU A 150 13.56 7.37 0.92
N PHE A 151 13.43 6.84 2.14
CA PHE A 151 12.94 5.50 2.36
C PHE A 151 11.58 5.52 3.02
N ASN A 152 10.61 4.95 2.33
CA ASN A 152 9.27 4.74 2.84
C ASN A 152 9.15 3.29 3.27
N LYS A 153 8.76 3.07 4.53
CA LYS A 153 8.48 1.74 5.06
C LYS A 153 7.01 1.64 5.46
N LEU A 154 6.38 0.59 4.96
CA LEU A 154 4.99 0.23 5.19
C LEU A 154 4.92 -1.17 5.81
N GLU A 155 4.24 -1.28 6.95
CA GLU A 155 3.81 -2.57 7.48
C GLU A 155 2.32 -2.55 7.77
N PHE A 156 1.62 -3.56 7.27
CA PHE A 156 0.20 -3.74 7.54
C PHE A 156 -0.13 -5.19 7.86
N ASP A 157 -0.81 -5.41 8.98
CA ASP A 157 -1.44 -6.68 9.29
C ASP A 157 -2.93 -6.47 9.45
N ALA A 158 -3.75 -6.94 8.50
CA ALA A 158 -5.18 -6.74 8.55
C ALA A 158 -5.77 -7.17 9.90
N TYR A 159 -6.61 -6.29 10.45
CA TYR A 159 -7.44 -6.56 11.62
C TYR A 159 -8.80 -5.90 11.41
N TRP A 160 -9.75 -6.75 11.07
CA TRP A 160 -11.05 -6.32 10.60
C TRP A 160 -11.92 -5.81 11.75
N GLN A 161 -12.80 -4.86 11.44
CA GLN A 161 -13.94 -4.57 12.32
C GLN A 161 -14.82 -5.82 12.50
N TYR A 162 -14.81 -6.70 11.51
CA TYR A 162 -15.58 -7.92 11.42
C TYR A 162 -14.66 -9.09 11.04
N GLU A 163 -14.23 -9.90 12.02
CA GLU A 163 -13.27 -11.01 11.79
C GLU A 163 -13.75 -12.06 10.77
N PHE A 164 -12.89 -12.61 9.93
CA PHE A 164 -13.30 -13.78 9.15
C PHE A 164 -13.34 -15.00 10.08
N PRO A 165 -14.41 -15.82 10.05
CA PRO A 165 -14.36 -17.13 10.68
C PRO A 165 -13.16 -17.93 10.17
N PRO A 166 -12.48 -18.74 11.00
CA PRO A 166 -11.33 -19.56 10.60
C PRO A 166 -11.74 -20.78 9.76
N LEU A 167 -12.64 -20.58 8.80
CA LEU A 167 -13.21 -21.58 7.90
C LEU A 167 -12.48 -21.55 6.54
N ASN A 168 -11.15 -21.53 6.58
CA ASN A 168 -10.38 -21.46 5.35
C ASN A 168 -10.51 -22.73 4.53
N TYR A 169 -10.58 -22.57 3.22
CA TYR A 169 -10.57 -23.69 2.27
C TYR A 169 -9.61 -23.37 1.12
N LEU A 170 -9.12 -24.42 0.46
CA LEU A 170 -8.33 -24.25 -0.75
C LEU A 170 -9.26 -24.05 -1.94
N SER A 171 -9.00 -23.01 -2.73
CA SER A 171 -9.69 -22.74 -3.98
C SER A 171 -8.68 -22.42 -5.07
N SER A 172 -9.01 -22.76 -6.31
CA SER A 172 -8.18 -22.43 -7.45
C SER A 172 -8.30 -20.95 -7.79
N PHE A 173 -7.15 -20.27 -7.83
CA PHE A 173 -7.00 -18.88 -8.24
C PHE A 173 -6.42 -18.82 -9.66
N HIS A 174 -7.04 -18.02 -10.52
CA HIS A 174 -6.63 -17.79 -11.89
C HIS A 174 -5.53 -16.72 -11.93
N PHE A 175 -4.27 -17.08 -12.15
CA PHE A 175 -3.18 -16.08 -12.19
C PHE A 175 -2.62 -15.83 -13.60
N ALA A 176 -2.87 -16.74 -14.55
CA ALA A 176 -2.53 -16.56 -15.97
C ALA A 176 -3.49 -17.36 -16.86
N LYS A 177 -3.65 -16.98 -18.14
CA LYS A 177 -4.62 -17.53 -19.11
C LYS A 177 -4.70 -19.07 -19.19
N SER A 178 -3.66 -19.79 -18.75
CA SER A 178 -3.61 -21.26 -18.73
C SER A 178 -3.13 -21.88 -17.42
N ARG A 179 -3.02 -21.12 -16.32
CA ARG A 179 -2.49 -21.63 -15.06
C ARG A 179 -3.32 -21.17 -13.87
N LYS A 180 -3.65 -22.14 -13.01
CA LYS A 180 -4.27 -21.92 -11.71
C LYS A 180 -3.31 -22.31 -10.60
N ILE A 181 -3.40 -21.64 -9.46
CA ILE A 181 -2.77 -22.06 -8.21
C ILE A 181 -3.84 -22.21 -7.14
N ASP A 182 -3.69 -23.17 -6.24
CA ASP A 182 -4.58 -23.23 -5.08
C ASP A 182 -4.12 -22.22 -4.03
N VAL A 183 -5.05 -21.39 -3.58
CA VAL A 183 -4.88 -20.42 -2.50
C VAL A 183 -5.79 -20.76 -1.34
N ALA A 184 -5.36 -20.43 -0.12
CA ALA A 184 -6.25 -20.45 1.04
C ALA A 184 -7.21 -19.24 0.94
N MET A 185 -8.50 -19.51 0.85
CA MET A 185 -9.55 -18.50 0.82
C MET A 185 -10.18 -18.35 2.19
N MET A 186 -10.42 -17.11 2.60
CA MET A 186 -11.26 -16.75 3.74
C MET A 186 -12.69 -16.50 3.23
N ILE A 187 -13.70 -16.73 4.07
CA ILE A 187 -15.10 -16.48 3.72
C ILE A 187 -15.83 -15.76 4.85
N ARG A 188 -16.61 -14.73 4.50
CA ARG A 188 -17.54 -14.09 5.43
C ARG A 188 -18.74 -13.52 4.67
N THR A 189 -19.91 -13.71 5.24
CA THR A 189 -21.16 -13.04 4.86
C THR A 189 -21.50 -12.00 5.93
N ALA A 190 -21.67 -10.76 5.53
CA ALA A 190 -22.14 -9.66 6.38
C ALA A 190 -22.64 -8.51 5.52
N GLU A 191 -23.21 -7.49 6.16
CA GLU A 191 -23.53 -6.21 5.53
C GLU A 191 -22.24 -5.41 5.30
N PHE A 192 -21.73 -5.47 4.07
CA PHE A 192 -20.58 -4.68 3.62
C PHE A 192 -21.04 -3.64 2.60
N PRO A 193 -20.44 -2.44 2.58
CA PRO A 193 -20.63 -1.53 1.45
C PRO A 193 -20.15 -2.21 0.17
N TYR A 194 -21.01 -2.21 -0.85
CA TYR A 194 -20.80 -2.94 -2.08
C TYR A 194 -21.33 -2.16 -3.28
N TYR A 195 -20.67 -2.35 -4.42
CA TYR A 195 -21.15 -1.85 -5.71
C TYR A 195 -20.65 -2.78 -6.83
N GLU A 196 -21.45 -2.89 -7.88
CA GLU A 196 -21.14 -3.70 -9.06
C GLU A 196 -21.73 -3.05 -10.30
N ASP A 197 -21.01 -3.16 -11.41
CA ASP A 197 -21.54 -2.85 -12.74
C ASP A 197 -21.08 -3.88 -13.78
N ARG A 198 -21.12 -3.54 -15.07
CA ARG A 198 -20.74 -4.48 -16.13
C ARG A 198 -19.24 -4.80 -16.17
N GLN A 199 -18.39 -3.96 -15.58
CA GLN A 199 -16.94 -4.09 -15.67
C GLN A 199 -16.33 -4.71 -14.42
N MET A 200 -16.88 -4.44 -13.23
CA MET A 200 -16.24 -4.83 -11.97
C MET A 200 -17.24 -4.99 -10.81
N GLN A 201 -16.73 -5.58 -9.73
CA GLN A 201 -17.31 -5.58 -8.40
C GLN A 201 -16.36 -4.85 -7.44
N ILE A 202 -16.88 -4.12 -6.46
CA ILE A 202 -16.11 -3.52 -5.39
C ILE A 202 -16.77 -3.79 -4.04
N VAL A 203 -15.98 -4.24 -3.07
CA VAL A 203 -16.43 -4.40 -1.67
C VAL A 203 -15.54 -3.60 -0.75
N SER A 204 -16.13 -2.96 0.26
CA SER A 204 -15.43 -2.30 1.34
C SER A 204 -15.42 -3.14 2.61
N LEU A 205 -14.22 -3.35 3.16
CA LEU A 205 -13.97 -4.09 4.39
C LEU A 205 -13.43 -3.15 5.47
N PRO A 206 -14.24 -2.76 6.48
CA PRO A 206 -13.83 -1.82 7.50
C PRO A 206 -12.75 -2.39 8.42
N LEU A 207 -11.76 -1.56 8.77
CA LEU A 207 -10.70 -1.90 9.72
C LEU A 207 -11.09 -1.46 11.14
N LYS A 208 -10.68 -2.25 12.12
CA LYS A 208 -11.08 -2.07 13.53
C LYS A 208 -10.78 -0.66 14.05
N ASN A 209 -11.77 -0.07 14.73
CA ASN A 209 -11.64 1.18 15.50
C ASN A 209 -11.02 2.33 14.68
N SER A 210 -11.36 2.38 13.39
CA SER A 210 -10.74 3.31 12.44
C SER A 210 -11.72 3.81 11.40
N GLU A 211 -11.37 4.93 10.80
CA GLU A 211 -11.98 5.48 9.59
C GLU A 211 -11.41 4.84 8.31
N MET A 212 -10.55 3.83 8.47
CA MET A 212 -9.88 3.16 7.38
C MET A 212 -10.65 1.92 6.97
N GLU A 213 -10.71 1.70 5.66
CA GLU A 213 -11.32 0.54 5.04
C GLU A 213 -10.41 0.00 3.95
N MET A 214 -10.45 -1.32 3.75
CA MET A 214 -9.83 -1.95 2.59
C MET A 214 -10.90 -2.13 1.52
N LEU A 215 -10.69 -1.51 0.37
CA LEU A 215 -11.47 -1.74 -0.83
C LEU A 215 -10.80 -2.86 -1.63
N ILE A 216 -11.59 -3.83 -2.08
CA ILE A 216 -11.15 -4.81 -3.08
C ILE A 216 -11.94 -4.53 -4.35
N ILE A 217 -11.23 -4.25 -5.44
CA ILE A 217 -11.81 -3.94 -6.76
C ILE A 217 -11.46 -5.11 -7.68
N LEU A 218 -12.48 -5.87 -8.05
CA LEU A 218 -12.38 -7.09 -8.82
C LEU A 218 -13.00 -6.88 -10.21
N PRO A 219 -12.19 -6.79 -11.28
CA PRO A 219 -12.71 -6.82 -12.64
C PRO A 219 -13.58 -8.06 -12.87
N LYS A 220 -14.62 -8.00 -13.70
CA LYS A 220 -15.42 -9.20 -14.03
C LYS A 220 -14.71 -10.13 -15.00
N GLU A 221 -13.84 -9.58 -15.83
CA GLU A 221 -13.00 -10.36 -16.72
C GLU A 221 -11.80 -10.92 -15.94
N ILE A 222 -11.70 -12.25 -15.88
CA ILE A 222 -10.68 -12.98 -15.10
C ILE A 222 -9.24 -12.51 -15.39
N PHE A 223 -8.96 -12.06 -16.62
CA PHE A 223 -7.64 -11.58 -17.05
C PHE A 223 -7.66 -10.11 -17.48
N GLY A 224 -8.68 -9.35 -17.07
CA GLY A 224 -8.90 -7.97 -17.48
C GLY A 224 -8.32 -6.91 -16.54
N LEU A 225 -7.52 -7.29 -15.52
CA LEU A 225 -6.97 -6.34 -14.55
C LEU A 225 -6.11 -5.26 -15.21
N GLU A 226 -5.25 -5.65 -16.16
CA GLU A 226 -4.38 -4.72 -16.89
C GLU A 226 -5.20 -3.72 -17.73
N ASP A 227 -6.15 -4.20 -18.52
CA ASP A 227 -7.02 -3.37 -19.35
C ASP A 227 -7.92 -2.46 -18.49
N PHE A 228 -8.52 -3.02 -17.43
CA PHE A 228 -9.31 -2.26 -16.46
C PHE A 228 -8.48 -1.16 -15.81
N GLU A 229 -7.26 -1.47 -15.38
CA GLU A 229 -6.38 -0.49 -14.78
C GLU A 229 -5.97 0.57 -15.79
N ALA A 230 -5.67 0.23 -17.05
CA ALA A 230 -5.28 1.21 -18.07
C ALA A 230 -6.37 2.28 -18.28
N GLU A 231 -7.65 1.88 -18.18
CA GLU A 231 -8.80 2.78 -18.33
C GLU A 231 -9.24 3.48 -17.05
N LEU A 232 -8.75 3.05 -15.88
CA LEU A 232 -9.17 3.58 -14.59
C LEU A 232 -8.61 5.00 -14.41
N THR A 233 -9.46 5.98 -14.09
CA THR A 233 -9.01 7.34 -13.74
C THR A 233 -9.30 7.60 -12.26
N GLY A 234 -8.68 8.62 -11.69
CA GLY A 234 -8.98 9.04 -10.33
C GLY A 234 -10.45 9.43 -10.16
N GLU A 235 -11.03 10.06 -11.17
CA GLU A 235 -12.47 10.38 -11.23
C GLU A 235 -13.33 9.11 -11.24
N LYS A 236 -13.03 8.13 -12.09
CA LYS A 236 -13.76 6.85 -12.11
C LYS A 236 -13.66 6.14 -10.76
N LEU A 237 -12.46 6.07 -10.18
CA LEU A 237 -12.24 5.46 -8.87
C LEU A 237 -13.04 6.17 -7.77
N PHE A 238 -13.04 7.50 -7.75
CA PHE A 238 -13.85 8.30 -6.82
C PHE A 238 -15.35 7.99 -6.99
N ASN A 239 -15.85 7.98 -8.23
CA ASN A 239 -17.24 7.66 -8.52
C ASN A 239 -17.62 6.23 -8.10
N TYR A 240 -16.72 5.26 -8.21
CA TYR A 240 -16.96 3.91 -7.71
C TYR A 240 -17.03 3.86 -6.18
N ILE A 241 -16.16 4.61 -5.50
CA ILE A 241 -16.15 4.71 -4.04
C ILE A 241 -17.42 5.39 -3.52
N ASP A 242 -17.90 6.43 -4.19
CA ASP A 242 -19.11 7.17 -3.83
C ASP A 242 -20.38 6.30 -3.94
N LYS A 243 -20.40 5.37 -4.90
CA LYS A 243 -21.51 4.42 -5.09
C LYS A 243 -21.54 3.25 -4.10
N LEU A 244 -20.52 3.08 -3.26
CA LEU A 244 -20.49 2.01 -2.25
C LEU A 244 -21.57 2.24 -1.20
N VAL A 245 -22.59 1.39 -1.20
CA VAL A 245 -23.71 1.43 -0.26
C VAL A 245 -23.92 0.09 0.42
N VAL A 246 -24.49 0.11 1.61
CA VAL A 246 -24.93 -1.12 2.31
C VAL A 246 -26.37 -1.37 1.90
N SER A 247 -26.60 -2.38 1.06
CA SER A 247 -27.94 -2.75 0.55
C SER A 247 -28.40 -4.14 0.98
N GLY A 248 -27.55 -4.92 1.66
CA GLY A 248 -27.84 -6.26 2.13
C GLY A 248 -26.58 -7.05 2.46
N ASN A 249 -26.74 -8.37 2.61
CA ASN A 249 -25.64 -9.28 2.88
C ASN A 249 -24.80 -9.54 1.63
N VAL A 250 -23.48 -9.43 1.78
CA VAL A 250 -22.49 -9.77 0.76
C VAL A 250 -21.63 -10.91 1.27
N THR A 251 -21.56 -12.01 0.52
CA THR A 251 -20.64 -13.11 0.79
C THR A 251 -19.30 -12.81 0.10
N VAL A 252 -18.31 -12.46 0.90
CA VAL A 252 -16.94 -12.17 0.48
C VAL A 252 -16.08 -13.44 0.60
N ARG A 253 -15.47 -13.85 -0.51
CA ARG A 253 -14.43 -14.88 -0.57
C ARG A 253 -13.15 -14.24 -1.09
N MET A 254 -12.09 -14.23 -0.29
CA MET A 254 -10.83 -13.60 -0.67
C MET A 254 -9.59 -14.37 -0.19
N PRO A 255 -8.46 -14.29 -0.92
CA PRO A 255 -7.25 -14.99 -0.53
C PRO A 255 -6.69 -14.48 0.80
N LYS A 256 -6.18 -15.40 1.61
CA LYS A 256 -5.31 -15.13 2.74
C LYS A 256 -3.86 -15.13 2.25
N PHE A 257 -3.12 -14.04 2.45
CA PHE A 257 -1.76 -13.94 1.96
C PHE A 257 -0.87 -13.03 2.81
N THR A 258 0.43 -13.29 2.76
CA THR A 258 1.48 -12.38 3.23
C THR A 258 2.31 -11.99 2.03
N PHE A 259 2.59 -10.70 1.85
CA PHE A 259 3.40 -10.21 0.75
C PHE A 259 4.41 -9.16 1.23
N LYS A 260 5.57 -9.15 0.59
CA LYS A 260 6.68 -8.24 0.83
C LYS A 260 7.23 -7.80 -0.52
N ASN A 261 7.46 -6.51 -0.70
CA ASN A 261 8.16 -6.00 -1.87
C ASN A 261 9.04 -4.80 -1.54
N LYS A 262 9.91 -4.50 -2.50
CA LYS A 262 10.72 -3.29 -2.57
C LYS A 262 10.54 -2.68 -3.96
N LEU A 263 10.18 -1.41 -4.03
CA LEU A 263 9.98 -0.69 -5.28
C LEU A 263 10.84 0.56 -5.30
N TYR A 264 11.71 0.67 -6.30
CA TYR A 264 12.43 1.91 -6.62
C TYR A 264 11.52 2.79 -7.45
N LEU A 265 11.16 3.95 -6.91
CA LEU A 265 10.15 4.81 -7.51
C LEU A 265 10.74 5.90 -8.41
N THR A 266 12.07 6.05 -8.45
CA THR A 266 12.74 7.08 -9.25
C THR A 266 12.32 7.07 -10.73
N SER A 267 12.32 5.90 -11.38
CA SER A 267 11.89 5.80 -12.78
C SER A 267 10.40 6.12 -12.97
N ALA A 268 9.56 5.71 -12.02
CA ALA A 268 8.13 5.99 -12.05
C ALA A 268 7.86 7.50 -11.90
N LEU A 269 8.48 8.15 -10.91
CA LEU A 269 8.33 9.58 -10.65
C LEU A 269 8.84 10.44 -11.82
N LYS A 270 9.91 10.02 -12.52
CA LYS A 270 10.36 10.65 -13.77
C LYS A 270 9.31 10.56 -14.90
N LYS A 271 8.62 9.41 -15.03
CA LYS A 271 7.53 9.22 -16.00
C LYS A 271 6.33 10.11 -15.66
N MET A 272 6.07 10.34 -14.37
CA MET A 272 5.06 11.28 -13.87
C MET A 272 5.46 12.77 -13.98
N GLY A 273 6.57 13.07 -14.65
CA GLY A 273 6.99 14.45 -14.95
C GLY A 273 7.94 15.09 -13.95
N MET A 274 8.24 14.43 -12.82
CA MET A 274 9.22 14.90 -11.84
C MET A 274 10.62 14.50 -12.28
N ARG A 275 11.25 15.23 -13.20
CA ARG A 275 12.54 14.83 -13.78
C ARG A 275 13.71 15.52 -13.11
N SER A 276 13.64 16.85 -12.98
CA SER A 276 14.78 17.66 -12.57
C SER A 276 15.23 17.38 -11.14
N MET A 277 14.34 16.91 -10.26
CA MET A 277 14.68 16.50 -8.89
C MET A 277 15.62 15.29 -8.80
N PHE A 278 15.77 14.54 -9.89
CA PHE A 278 16.67 13.39 -10.00
C PHE A 278 17.92 13.71 -10.84
N GLU A 279 18.10 14.97 -11.22
CA GLU A 279 19.16 15.43 -12.12
C GLU A 279 20.09 16.40 -11.42
N ARG A 280 21.23 16.67 -12.07
CA ARG A 280 22.20 17.65 -11.58
C ARG A 280 21.71 19.11 -11.56
N THR A 281 20.52 19.35 -12.11
CA THR A 281 19.88 20.67 -12.15
C THR A 281 18.79 20.81 -11.08
N ALA A 282 18.66 19.83 -10.17
CA ALA A 282 17.72 19.90 -9.06
C ALA A 282 17.97 21.18 -8.25
N ASP A 283 16.93 21.99 -8.10
CA ASP A 283 16.98 23.24 -7.34
C ASP A 283 16.21 23.06 -6.04
N PHE A 284 16.97 22.68 -5.02
CA PHE A 284 16.55 22.49 -3.64
C PHE A 284 17.18 23.56 -2.73
N SER A 285 17.46 24.74 -3.28
CA SER A 285 18.08 25.86 -2.55
C SER A 285 17.27 26.36 -1.34
N GLY A 286 15.97 26.04 -1.27
CA GLY A 286 15.14 26.30 -0.10
C GLY A 286 15.32 25.31 1.06
N ILE A 287 15.91 24.13 0.81
CA ILE A 287 16.14 23.10 1.85
C ILE A 287 17.62 22.76 2.07
N SER A 288 18.52 23.17 1.16
CA SER A 288 19.96 22.92 1.29
C SER A 288 20.80 24.19 1.14
N ASN A 289 21.88 24.26 1.91
CA ASN A 289 22.89 25.31 1.80
C ASN A 289 23.90 25.07 0.66
N LYS A 290 23.87 23.90 0.01
CA LYS A 290 24.83 23.52 -1.04
C LYS A 290 24.23 23.83 -2.43
N LYS A 291 25.01 24.48 -3.30
CA LYS A 291 24.62 24.81 -4.70
C LYS A 291 24.72 23.63 -5.69
N SER A 292 25.18 22.46 -5.25
CA SER A 292 25.41 21.29 -6.10
C SER A 292 24.40 20.17 -5.79
N PRO A 293 24.03 19.37 -6.80
CA PRO A 293 22.67 18.86 -6.92
C PRO A 293 22.37 17.69 -6.00
N THR A 294 21.28 17.86 -5.28
CA THR A 294 20.65 16.81 -4.50
C THR A 294 19.70 16.03 -5.38
N PHE A 295 20.19 14.97 -6.02
CA PHE A 295 19.29 13.99 -6.61
C PHE A 295 18.90 13.00 -5.52
N ILE A 296 17.63 12.62 -5.50
CA ILE A 296 17.03 11.83 -4.43
C ILE A 296 16.71 10.46 -4.99
N ASP A 297 17.10 9.37 -4.33
CA ASP A 297 16.49 8.08 -4.64
C ASP A 297 15.31 7.82 -3.71
N VAL A 298 14.24 7.23 -4.25
CA VAL A 298 13.01 6.96 -3.51
C VAL A 298 12.75 5.47 -3.51
N LEU A 299 12.88 4.85 -2.34
CA LEU A 299 12.64 3.43 -2.16
C LEU A 299 11.41 3.21 -1.27
N ASN A 300 10.44 2.46 -1.78
CA ASN A 300 9.31 1.96 -1.01
C ASN A 300 9.57 0.50 -0.59
N ILE A 301 9.45 0.23 0.69
CA ILE A 301 9.51 -1.11 1.28
C ILE A 301 8.16 -1.36 1.90
N ALA A 302 7.49 -2.44 1.51
CA ALA A 302 6.20 -2.76 2.06
C ALA A 302 6.08 -4.21 2.48
N HIS A 303 5.29 -4.41 3.54
CA HIS A 303 4.84 -5.70 4.04
C HIS A 303 3.34 -5.62 4.31
N ILE A 304 2.59 -6.58 3.77
CA ILE A 304 1.17 -6.73 4.00
C ILE A 304 0.85 -8.16 4.42
N LYS A 305 0.01 -8.31 5.42
CA LYS A 305 -0.52 -9.58 5.88
C LYS A 305 -2.03 -9.53 5.97
N ILE A 306 -2.67 -10.17 5.01
CA ILE A 306 -4.11 -10.40 4.99
C ILE A 306 -4.39 -11.71 5.72
N ASN A 307 -5.22 -11.62 6.76
CA ASN A 307 -5.57 -12.75 7.63
C ASN A 307 -6.99 -12.57 8.17
N GLU A 308 -7.43 -13.52 8.99
CA GLU A 308 -8.80 -13.62 9.46
C GLU A 308 -9.10 -12.70 10.66
N LYS A 309 -8.06 -12.25 11.38
CA LYS A 309 -8.21 -11.59 12.68
C LYS A 309 -9.05 -10.33 12.57
N GLY A 310 -9.89 -10.12 13.57
CA GLY A 310 -10.69 -8.92 13.72
C GLY A 310 -11.35 -8.87 15.09
N ILE A 311 -12.39 -8.05 15.22
CA ILE A 311 -13.27 -8.13 16.39
C ILE A 311 -14.17 -9.36 16.22
N ASN A 312 -14.13 -10.24 17.21
CA ASN A 312 -15.07 -11.34 17.34
C ASN A 312 -16.44 -10.79 17.77
N ASN A 313 -17.26 -10.46 16.77
CA ASN A 313 -18.66 -10.14 16.97
C ASN A 313 -19.46 -11.44 16.88
N LYS A 314 -19.70 -12.05 18.05
CA LYS A 314 -20.54 -13.25 18.23
C LYS A 314 -21.94 -13.12 17.62
N THR A 315 -22.42 -11.89 17.42
CA THR A 315 -23.73 -11.55 16.82
C THR A 315 -23.79 -11.68 15.30
N SER A 316 -22.70 -12.04 14.62
CA SER A 316 -22.67 -12.26 13.16
C SER A 316 -22.03 -13.60 12.78
N CYS A 317 -21.95 -14.52 13.74
CA CYS A 317 -21.46 -15.87 13.48
C CYS A 317 -22.46 -16.59 12.59
N ILE A 318 -22.08 -16.80 11.33
CA ILE A 318 -22.72 -17.71 10.39
C ILE A 318 -22.78 -19.08 11.08
N SER A 319 -23.99 -19.53 11.40
CA SER A 319 -24.23 -20.91 11.79
C SER A 319 -23.98 -21.83 10.58
N ILE A 320 -23.75 -23.12 10.80
CA ILE A 320 -23.62 -24.08 9.68
C ILE A 320 -24.88 -24.03 8.78
N ASP A 321 -26.03 -23.67 9.33
CA ASP A 321 -27.29 -23.49 8.58
C ASP A 321 -27.28 -22.21 7.73
N ASP A 322 -26.60 -21.14 8.16
CA ASP A 322 -26.41 -19.91 7.37
C ASP A 322 -25.44 -20.12 6.18
N VAL A 323 -24.53 -21.10 6.27
CA VAL A 323 -23.69 -21.54 5.14
C VAL A 323 -24.54 -22.20 4.04
N VAL A 324 -25.67 -22.82 4.39
CA VAL A 324 -26.61 -23.40 3.42
C VAL A 324 -27.52 -22.32 2.82
N ALA A 325 -27.79 -21.23 3.54
CA ALA A 325 -28.55 -20.06 3.09
C ALA A 325 -27.76 -19.07 2.19
N ILE A 326 -26.51 -19.40 1.81
CA ILE A 326 -25.60 -18.61 0.94
C ILE A 326 -26.20 -18.18 -0.42
N GLY A 327 -27.35 -18.73 -0.82
CA GLY A 327 -27.94 -18.52 -2.15
C GLY A 327 -28.67 -17.20 -2.44
N ASN A 328 -28.94 -16.35 -1.43
CA ASN A 328 -29.84 -15.18 -1.62
C ASN A 328 -29.16 -13.79 -1.51
N GLY A 329 -27.85 -13.71 -1.29
CA GLY A 329 -27.10 -12.44 -1.16
C GLY A 329 -26.06 -12.24 -2.27
N GLU A 330 -25.53 -11.02 -2.38
CA GLU A 330 -24.50 -10.67 -3.37
C GLU A 330 -23.21 -11.49 -3.13
N GLN A 331 -22.58 -11.94 -4.21
CA GLN A 331 -21.39 -12.80 -4.14
C GLN A 331 -20.16 -12.04 -4.65
N PHE A 332 -19.18 -11.82 -3.78
CA PHE A 332 -17.88 -11.27 -4.15
C PHE A 332 -16.80 -12.35 -4.02
N ILE A 333 -16.28 -12.85 -5.14
CA ILE A 333 -15.32 -13.97 -5.17
C ILE A 333 -14.03 -13.53 -5.83
N ALA A 334 -13.03 -13.16 -5.04
CA ALA A 334 -11.72 -12.74 -5.52
C ALA A 334 -10.82 -13.94 -5.87
N ASP A 335 -11.18 -14.68 -6.92
CA ASP A 335 -10.49 -15.87 -7.42
C ASP A 335 -9.56 -15.61 -8.64
N HIS A 336 -9.33 -14.34 -8.96
CA HIS A 336 -8.46 -13.88 -10.05
C HIS A 336 -7.92 -12.48 -9.71
N PRO A 337 -7.00 -11.89 -10.51
CA PRO A 337 -6.25 -10.71 -10.10
C PRO A 337 -7.16 -9.51 -9.83
N PHE A 338 -6.88 -8.82 -8.72
CA PHE A 338 -7.67 -7.68 -8.26
C PHE A 338 -6.78 -6.53 -7.78
N LEU A 339 -7.32 -5.32 -7.80
CA LEU A 339 -6.76 -4.16 -7.11
C LEU A 339 -7.26 -4.15 -5.67
N TYR A 340 -6.38 -3.72 -4.75
CA TYR A 340 -6.80 -3.41 -3.39
C TYR A 340 -6.26 -2.05 -2.95
N VAL A 341 -7.08 -1.35 -2.17
CA VAL A 341 -6.80 0.02 -1.72
C VAL A 341 -7.11 0.12 -0.25
N ILE A 342 -6.18 0.66 0.54
CA ILE A 342 -6.49 1.10 1.90
C ILE A 342 -6.73 2.59 1.85
N ILE A 343 -7.93 2.99 2.22
CA ILE A 343 -8.41 4.36 2.13
C ILE A 343 -8.88 4.83 3.50
N ASN A 344 -8.68 6.12 3.77
CA ASN A 344 -9.17 6.79 4.97
C ASN A 344 -10.30 7.76 4.59
N ASN A 345 -11.45 7.65 5.27
CA ASN A 345 -12.63 8.48 5.02
C ASN A 345 -13.05 8.54 3.54
N ARG A 346 -12.87 7.45 2.78
CA ARG A 346 -13.19 7.38 1.33
C ARG A 346 -12.50 8.42 0.43
N GLU A 347 -11.56 9.20 0.96
CA GLU A 347 -10.91 10.30 0.24
C GLU A 347 -9.41 10.04 0.05
N THR A 348 -8.72 9.65 1.12
CA THR A 348 -7.25 9.57 1.12
C THR A 348 -6.77 8.14 0.95
N ILE A 349 -6.25 7.84 -0.24
CA ILE A 349 -5.59 6.55 -0.52
C ILE A 349 -4.28 6.50 0.24
N LEU A 350 -4.25 5.68 1.29
CA LEU A 350 -3.04 5.42 2.06
C LEU A 350 -2.14 4.50 1.27
N TRP A 351 -2.68 3.35 0.88
CA TRP A 351 -1.94 2.32 0.16
C TRP A 351 -2.74 1.74 -0.99
N MET A 352 -2.02 1.23 -1.98
CA MET A 352 -2.60 0.66 -3.18
C MET A 352 -1.71 -0.47 -3.68
N GLY A 353 -2.32 -1.51 -4.22
CA GLY A 353 -1.62 -2.66 -4.73
C GLY A 353 -2.47 -3.56 -5.62
N ARG A 354 -1.80 -4.55 -6.20
CA ARG A 354 -2.41 -5.64 -6.96
C ARG A 354 -2.19 -6.94 -6.22
N PHE A 355 -3.14 -7.86 -6.31
CA PHE A 355 -2.90 -9.26 -5.97
C PHE A 355 -2.90 -10.08 -7.26
N ALA A 356 -1.70 -10.45 -7.73
CA ALA A 356 -1.48 -11.27 -8.91
C ALA A 356 -0.31 -12.24 -8.62
N PRO A 357 -0.56 -13.33 -7.87
CA PRO A 357 0.49 -14.23 -7.38
C PRO A 357 1.14 -15.03 -8.52
N LYS A 358 2.44 -14.80 -8.79
CA LYS A 358 3.22 -15.56 -9.79
C LYS A 358 3.85 -16.85 -9.26
N LYS A 359 4.03 -16.99 -7.93
CA LYS A 359 4.71 -18.13 -7.30
C LYS A 359 3.90 -18.70 -6.13
N ARG A 360 3.97 -20.03 -5.94
CA ARG A 360 3.39 -20.72 -4.78
C ARG A 360 3.93 -20.17 -3.44
N GLU A 361 5.19 -19.72 -3.39
CA GLU A 361 5.89 -19.23 -2.19
C GLU A 361 5.16 -18.10 -1.45
N MET A 362 4.35 -17.28 -2.13
CA MET A 362 3.54 -16.22 -1.52
C MET A 362 2.39 -16.76 -0.63
N ILE A 363 2.10 -18.05 -0.72
CA ILE A 363 0.93 -18.73 -0.12
C ILE A 363 1.36 -19.74 0.96
N VAL A 364 2.65 -20.14 1.00
CA VAL A 364 3.12 -21.34 1.73
C VAL A 364 3.02 -21.23 3.25
N GLU A 365 3.10 -20.04 3.87
CA GLU A 365 2.98 -19.90 5.34
C GLU A 365 1.65 -20.43 5.93
N ASN A 366 0.66 -20.75 5.09
CA ASN A 366 -0.68 -21.17 5.54
C ASN A 366 -1.11 -22.58 5.09
N LEU A 367 -0.34 -23.31 4.29
CA LEU A 367 -0.78 -24.63 3.81
C LEU A 367 -0.75 -25.71 4.91
N GLU A 368 0.21 -25.66 5.83
CA GLU A 368 0.38 -26.69 6.88
C GLU A 368 -0.84 -26.79 7.82
N LYS A 369 -1.45 -25.64 8.19
CA LYS A 369 -2.65 -25.63 9.05
C LYS A 369 -3.94 -26.06 8.34
N VAL A 370 -4.03 -25.88 7.02
CA VAL A 370 -5.24 -26.24 6.25
C VAL A 370 -5.27 -27.75 5.96
N VAL A 371 -4.10 -28.40 5.86
CA VAL A 371 -3.99 -29.86 5.74
C VAL A 371 -4.52 -30.56 7.00
N GLU A 372 -4.25 -30.01 8.19
CA GLU A 372 -4.73 -30.53 9.47
C GLU A 372 -6.27 -30.62 9.55
N ILE A 373 -6.98 -29.63 9.01
CA ILE A 373 -8.46 -29.62 9.00
C ILE A 373 -9.03 -30.69 8.05
N LYS A 374 -8.41 -30.92 6.89
CA LYS A 374 -8.82 -32.00 5.97
C LYS A 374 -8.63 -33.39 6.59
N GLU A 375 -7.59 -33.59 7.39
CA GLU A 375 -7.38 -34.86 8.10
C GLU A 375 -8.37 -35.07 9.25
N ILE A 376 -8.73 -33.99 9.95
CA ILE A 376 -9.74 -34.04 11.01
C ILE A 376 -11.14 -34.35 10.44
N LEU A 377 -11.50 -33.77 9.28
CA LEU A 377 -12.77 -34.05 8.63
C LEU A 377 -12.83 -35.47 8.06
N LYS A 378 -11.75 -35.97 7.44
CA LYS A 378 -11.67 -37.38 6.99
C LYS A 378 -11.75 -38.41 8.13
N LYS A 379 -11.34 -38.04 9.35
CA LYS A 379 -11.44 -38.91 10.54
C LYS A 379 -12.84 -38.90 11.17
N LYS A 380 -13.72 -37.96 10.81
CA LYS A 380 -15.13 -37.93 11.27
C LYS A 380 -16.10 -38.62 10.32
N GLU A 381 -15.67 -38.94 9.10
CA GLU A 381 -16.43 -39.69 8.08
C GLU A 381 -16.11 -41.20 8.07
N LYS A 382 -15.23 -41.67 8.95
CA LYS A 382 -14.98 -43.08 9.27
C LYS A 382 -15.41 -43.36 10.70
#